data_AF-A0A392T5F7-F1
#
_entry.id   AF-A0A392T5F7-F1
#
_cell.length_a   1.000
_cell.length_b   1.000
_cell.length_c   1.000
_cell.angle_alpha   90.00
_cell.angle_beta   90.00
_cell.angle_gamma   90.00
#
_symmetry.space_group_name_H-M   'P 1'
#
loop_
_entity.id
_entity.type
_entity.pdbx_description
1 polymer ?
#
loop_
_entity_poly.entity_id
_entity_poly.type
_entity_poly.pdbx_seq_one_letter_code
_entity_poly.pdbx_strand_id
1 'polypeptide(L)' 'MWAEWSYNTSQHSGTTKTPFEVTFGKPPPTIPQYLEGTSSIAAVDELLETREIMLADLRRK' A
#
# COMPACT_ATOMS: atom_id res chain seq x y z
N MET A 1 -2.93 -4.49 -8.65
CA MET A 1 -1.62 -3.89 -9.01
C MET A 1 -1.11 -3.05 -7.84
N TRP A 2 -0.08 -3.49 -7.12
CA TRP A 2 0.47 -2.72 -5.98
C TRP A 2 1.04 -1.35 -6.39
N ALA A 3 1.54 -1.24 -7.63
CA ALA A 3 2.02 0.01 -8.20
C ALA A 3 0.92 1.09 -8.31
N GLU A 4 -0.26 0.74 -8.82
CA GLU A 4 -1.38 1.67 -8.95
C GLU A 4 -1.86 2.15 -7.57
N TRP A 5 -1.99 1.24 -6.60
CA TRP A 5 -2.31 1.61 -5.23
C TRP A 5 -1.28 2.57 -4.65
N SER A 6 0.01 2.24 -4.80
CA SER A 6 1.10 3.09 -4.33
C SER A 6 1.00 4.48 -4.95
N TYR A 7 0.80 4.58 -6.25
CA TYR A 7 0.65 5.87 -6.93
C TYR A 7 -0.54 6.68 -6.41
N ASN A 8 -1.71 6.04 -6.27
CA ASN A 8 -2.94 6.72 -5.84
C ASN A 8 -2.89 7.19 -4.38
N THR A 9 -2.09 6.53 -3.54
CA THR A 9 -2.02 6.81 -2.09
C THR A 9 -0.74 7.54 -1.66
N SER A 10 0.23 7.72 -2.56
CA SER A 10 1.43 8.54 -2.31
C SER A 10 1.12 10.02 -2.42
N GLN A 11 1.72 10.81 -1.53
CA GLN A 11 1.58 12.26 -1.57
C GLN A 11 2.32 12.84 -2.78
N HIS A 12 1.64 13.72 -3.51
CA HIS A 12 2.25 14.46 -4.61
C HIS A 12 2.97 15.71 -4.07
N SER A 13 4.25 15.88 -4.44
CA SER A 13 5.14 16.91 -3.90
C SER A 13 4.62 18.35 -4.09
N GLY A 14 3.99 18.64 -5.24
CA GLY A 14 3.48 19.98 -5.55
C GLY A 14 2.16 20.36 -4.89
N THR A 15 1.37 19.40 -4.41
CA THR A 15 0.03 19.65 -3.85
C THR A 15 -0.11 19.23 -2.39
N THR A 16 0.84 18.44 -1.88
CA THR A 16 0.80 17.80 -0.56
C THR A 16 -0.47 16.95 -0.37
N LYS A 17 -1.11 16.54 -1.47
CA LYS A 17 -2.29 15.67 -1.51
C LYS A 17 -1.99 14.43 -2.35
N THR A 18 -2.68 13.35 -2.04
CA THR A 18 -2.67 12.12 -2.83
C THR A 18 -3.68 12.22 -4.00
N PRO A 19 -3.45 11.54 -5.14
CA PRO A 19 -4.46 11.44 -6.20
C PRO A 19 -5.81 10.94 -5.67
N PHE A 20 -5.80 9.98 -4.74
CA PHE A 20 -7.00 9.48 -4.08
C PHE A 20 -7.79 10.59 -3.35
N GLU A 21 -7.10 11.43 -2.58
CA GLU A 21 -7.74 12.56 -1.89
C GLU A 21 -8.34 13.56 -2.86
N VAL A 22 -7.66 13.83 -3.98
CA VAL A 22 -8.18 14.74 -5.02
C VAL A 22 -9.43 14.16 -5.67
N THR A 23 -9.46 12.86 -5.96
CA THR A 23 -10.60 12.20 -6.61
C THR A 23 -11.79 12.02 -5.68
N PHE A 24 -11.57 11.65 -4.41
CA PHE A 24 -12.63 11.23 -3.50
C PHE A 24 -12.90 12.19 -2.34
N GLY A 25 -12.09 13.24 -2.16
CA GLY A 25 -12.26 14.24 -1.10
C GLY A 25 -12.01 13.71 0.31
N LYS A 26 -11.37 12.55 0.46
CA LYS A 26 -11.08 11.92 1.76
C LYS A 26 -9.69 11.24 1.73
N PRO A 27 -9.02 11.05 2.89
CA PRO A 27 -7.71 10.40 2.92
C PRO A 27 -7.76 8.97 2.38
N PRO A 28 -6.66 8.46 1.79
CA PRO A 28 -6.59 7.08 1.37
C PRO A 28 -6.72 6.13 2.57
N PRO A 29 -7.35 4.97 2.39
CA PRO A 29 -7.43 3.96 3.44
C PRO A 29 -6.04 3.41 3.80
N THR A 30 -5.81 3.21 5.09
CA THR A 30 -4.55 2.62 5.58
C THR A 30 -4.55 1.12 5.35
N ILE A 31 -3.43 0.62 4.81
CA ILE A 31 -3.15 -0.81 4.75
C ILE A 31 -2.59 -1.23 6.12
N PRO A 32 -3.19 -2.23 6.80
CA PRO A 32 -2.59 -2.79 8.00
C PRO A 32 -1.29 -3.50 7.63
N GLN A 33 -0.27 -3.33 8.48
CA GLN A 33 0.97 -4.08 8.39
C GLN A 33 0.68 -5.56 8.60
N TYR A 34 1.24 -6.39 7.72
CA TYR A 34 1.25 -7.82 7.94
C TYR A 34 2.27 -8.20 9.03
N LEU A 35 1.84 -9.08 9.93
CA LEU A 35 2.71 -9.73 10.92
C LEU A 35 2.92 -11.17 10.47
N GLU A 36 4.18 -11.57 10.33
CA GLU A 36 4.57 -12.89 9.84
C GLU A 36 3.92 -14.02 10.68
N GLY A 37 3.37 -15.04 10.01
CA GLY A 37 2.79 -16.21 10.68
C GLY A 37 1.37 -16.01 11.23
N THR A 38 0.69 -14.91 10.87
CA THR A 38 -0.65 -14.60 11.40
C THR A 38 -1.79 -15.25 10.63
N SER A 39 -1.57 -15.72 9.40
CA SER A 39 -2.55 -16.53 8.69
C SER A 39 -2.42 -18.00 9.07
N SER A 40 -3.56 -18.64 9.32
CA SER A 40 -3.63 -20.10 9.43
C SER A 40 -3.47 -20.82 8.08
N ILE A 41 -3.42 -20.07 6.98
CA ILE A 41 -3.31 -20.57 5.61
C ILE A 41 -1.96 -20.13 5.05
N ALA A 42 -1.05 -21.09 4.84
CA ALA A 42 0.32 -20.83 4.38
C ALA A 42 0.40 -19.99 3.08
N ALA A 43 -0.48 -20.27 2.11
CA ALA A 43 -0.52 -19.52 0.86
C ALA A 43 -0.90 -18.03 1.05
N VAL A 44 -1.70 -17.72 2.08
CA VAL A 44 -2.06 -16.34 2.41
C VAL A 44 -0.90 -15.63 3.09
N ASP A 45 -0.16 -16.33 3.96
CA ASP A 45 1.06 -15.77 4.57
C ASP A 45 2.12 -15.41 3.52
N GLU A 46 2.40 -16.32 2.57
CA GLU A 46 3.34 -16.07 1.46
C GLU A 46 2.91 -14.88 0.59
N LEU A 47 1.60 -14.76 0.33
CA LEU A 47 1.05 -13.64 -0.42
C LEU A 47 1.23 -12.31 0.33
N LEU A 48 0.99 -12.30 1.64
CA LEU A 48 1.11 -11.11 2.46
C LEU A 48 2.57 -10.70 2.64
N GLU A 49 3.49 -11.65 2.76
CA GLU A 49 4.93 -11.39 2.76
C GLU A 49 5.38 -10.76 1.43
N THR A 50 4.98 -11.36 0.30
CA THR A 50 5.29 -10.84 -1.05
C THR A 50 4.76 -9.42 -1.24
N ARG A 51 3.56 -9.14 -0.72
CA ARG A 51 2.97 -7.79 -0.72
C ARG A 51 3.84 -6.80 0.06
N GLU A 52 4.28 -7.14 1.27
CA GLU A 52 5.10 -6.23 2.09
C GLU A 52 6.42 -5.89 1.40
N ILE A 53 7.07 -6.88 0.77
CA ILE A 53 8.29 -6.67 -0.03
C ILE A 53 8.01 -5.67 -1.16
N MET A 54 6.95 -5.88 -1.93
CA MET A 54 6.56 -5.00 -3.05
C MET A 54 6.23 -3.57 -2.59
N LEU A 55 5.48 -3.43 -1.49
CA LEU A 55 5.13 -2.11 -0.93
C LEU A 55 6.36 -1.38 -0.39
N ALA A 56 7.30 -2.10 0.23
CA ALA A 56 8.56 -1.53 0.68
C ALA A 56 9.42 -1.04 -0.50
N ASP A 57 9.50 -1.80 -1.59
CA ASP A 57 10.22 -1.41 -2.80
C ASP A 57 9.63 -0.16 -3.45
N LEU A 58 8.29 -0.06 -3.54
CA LEU A 58 7.61 1.07 -4.15
C LEU A 58 7.75 2.37 -3.33
N ARG A 59 7.86 2.28 -2.00
CA ARG A 59 8.04 3.43 -1.10
C ARG A 59 9.45 4.01 -1.10
N ARG A 60 10.45 3.26 -1.56
CA ARG A 60 11.86 3.73 -1.62
C ARG A 60 12.14 4.68 -2.80
N LYS A 61 11.18 4.85 -3.71
CA LYS A 61 11.28 5.74 -4.87
C LYS A 61 10.60 7.08 -4.59
#